data_AF-A0A0N4ULW7-F1
#
_entry.id   AF-A0A0N4ULW7-F1
#
_cell.length_a   1.000
_cell.length_b   1.000
_cell.length_c   1.000
_cell.angle_alpha   90.00
_cell.angle_beta   90.00
_cell.angle_gamma   90.00
#
_symmetry.space_group_name_H-M   'P 1'
#
loop_
_entity.id
_entity.type
_entity.pdbx_description
1 polymer ?
#
loop_
_entity_poly.entity_id
_entity_poly.type
_entity_poly.pdbx_seq_one_letter_code
_entity_poly.pdbx_strand_id
1 'polypeptide(L)'
;MMDYQTILGTSIKWSFIEAELQQWFGNETKFGEGRRIEIIGVGQGFMSVLGRLYPDWVNPDPLLPCSIIIKISAINDQITDYVGLDECYPQNDSEKKAAKEAFVKLLLKLHNSEVYFYKYAKKYSFCVPKTYFLCEADEDGKPGIITMQDMKESAIIPIHKNMTLEQVRQVLDALAEIHTVSIKDDSWKIYPKTSLKDTITGENRSPEVSFSPYFMIENFKNLLSRKLTLAKST
;
A
#
# COMPACT_ATOMS: atom_id res chain seq x y z
N MET A 1 3.84 18.97 24.29
CA MET A 1 2.46 19.14 23.76
C MET A 1 2.31 18.63 22.31
N MET A 2 2.91 17.50 21.91
CA MET A 2 2.99 17.10 20.48
C MET A 2 2.25 15.81 20.07
N ASP A 3 1.59 15.10 20.99
CA ASP A 3 1.10 13.73 20.72
C ASP A 3 -0.24 13.64 19.95
N TYR A 4 -0.85 14.76 19.56
CA TYR A 4 -2.18 14.75 18.91
C TYR A 4 -2.15 14.89 17.40
N GLN A 5 -1.00 15.21 16.80
CA GLN A 5 -0.91 15.38 15.36
C GLN A 5 -0.94 14.01 14.67
N THR A 6 -1.96 13.80 13.86
CA THR A 6 -2.06 12.62 13.01
C THR A 6 -1.43 12.86 11.65
N ILE A 7 -1.09 11.77 10.96
CA ILE A 7 -0.46 11.83 9.64
C ILE A 7 -1.43 11.41 8.54
N LEU A 8 -1.28 12.04 7.36
CA LEU A 8 -1.94 11.64 6.12
C LEU A 8 -3.49 11.51 6.22
N GLY A 9 -4.13 12.31 7.07
CA GLY A 9 -5.58 12.25 7.27
C GLY A 9 -6.09 10.99 8.00
N THR A 10 -5.19 10.26 8.66
CA THR A 10 -5.52 9.02 9.38
C THR A 10 -5.60 9.26 10.89
N SER A 11 -5.89 8.20 11.66
CA SER A 11 -5.79 8.20 13.13
C SER A 11 -4.37 7.94 13.63
N ILE A 12 -3.41 7.64 12.74
CA ILE A 12 -2.03 7.31 13.13
C ILE A 12 -1.31 8.58 13.57
N LYS A 13 -0.70 8.52 14.74
CA LYS A 13 0.08 9.61 15.34
C LYS A 13 1.54 9.59 14.88
N TRP A 14 2.17 10.75 14.86
CA TRP A 14 3.63 10.86 14.66
C TRP A 14 4.45 10.05 15.66
N SER A 15 4.04 10.04 16.93
CA SER A 15 4.73 9.31 18.02
C SER A 15 4.77 7.81 17.79
N PHE A 16 3.70 7.24 17.22
CA PHE A 16 3.67 5.84 16.84
C PHE A 16 4.74 5.53 15.78
N ILE A 17 4.83 6.35 14.73
CA ILE A 17 5.83 6.18 13.67
C ILE A 17 7.26 6.36 14.20
N GLU A 18 7.47 7.33 15.09
CA GLU A 18 8.77 7.56 15.73
C GLU A 18 9.22 6.35 16.53
N ALA A 19 8.34 5.78 17.38
CA ALA A 19 8.64 4.62 18.20
C ALA A 19 9.01 3.38 17.35
N GLU A 20 8.26 3.13 16.26
CA GLU A 20 8.55 2.03 15.33
C GLU A 20 9.90 2.22 14.63
N LEU A 21 10.25 3.45 14.25
CA LEU A 21 11.55 3.75 13.64
C LEU A 21 12.69 3.66 14.66
N GLN A 22 12.52 4.13 15.88
CA GLN A 22 13.50 3.97 16.97
C GLN A 22 13.80 2.48 17.21
N GLN A 23 12.76 1.66 17.30
CA GLN A 23 12.92 0.21 17.44
C GLN A 23 13.69 -0.39 16.25
N TRP A 24 13.40 0.07 15.04
CA TRP A 24 14.06 -0.43 13.83
C TRP A 24 15.53 -0.01 13.72
N PHE A 25 15.84 1.26 14.01
CA PHE A 25 17.21 1.78 13.97
C PHE A 25 18.05 1.32 15.18
N GLY A 26 17.40 0.85 16.25
CA GLY A 26 18.07 0.43 17.48
C GLY A 26 18.70 1.60 18.25
N ASN A 27 18.14 2.81 18.10
CA ASN A 27 18.64 4.01 18.75
C ASN A 27 17.48 4.90 19.25
N GLU A 28 17.80 5.88 20.10
CA GLU A 28 16.81 6.84 20.63
C GLU A 28 16.60 8.04 19.69
N THR A 29 16.67 7.84 18.37
CA THR A 29 16.50 8.94 17.42
C THR A 29 15.10 9.57 17.54
N LYS A 30 15.02 10.90 17.47
CA LYS A 30 13.76 11.64 17.58
C LYS A 30 13.56 12.51 16.37
N PHE A 31 12.31 12.63 15.96
CA PHE A 31 11.88 13.61 14.98
C PHE A 31 12.04 15.02 15.54
N GLY A 32 12.53 15.92 14.71
CA GLY A 32 12.65 17.33 15.04
C GLY A 32 11.33 18.06 14.95
N GLU A 33 11.39 19.36 15.25
CA GLU A 33 10.22 20.25 15.18
C GLU A 33 9.84 20.57 13.73
N GLY A 34 10.79 20.51 12.79
CA GLY A 34 10.57 20.70 11.35
C GLY A 34 10.09 19.44 10.62
N ARG A 35 9.76 18.37 11.36
CA ARG A 35 9.23 17.14 10.76
C ARG A 35 7.98 17.43 9.94
N ARG A 36 7.86 16.78 8.80
CA ARG A 36 6.75 17.02 7.86
C ARG A 36 6.50 15.81 6.98
N ILE A 37 5.32 15.77 6.39
CA ILE A 37 4.94 14.71 5.45
C ILE A 37 4.26 15.31 4.23
N GLU A 38 4.72 14.92 3.06
CA GLU A 38 4.12 15.29 1.77
C GLU A 38 3.32 14.11 1.23
N ILE A 39 2.09 14.33 0.80
CA ILE A 39 1.35 13.31 0.04
C ILE A 39 1.99 13.21 -1.34
N ILE A 40 2.43 12.01 -1.72
CA ILE A 40 3.01 11.73 -3.04
C ILE A 40 2.15 10.79 -3.87
N GLY A 41 1.13 10.18 -3.26
CA GLY A 41 0.16 9.36 -3.97
C GLY A 41 -1.07 9.09 -3.12
N VAL A 42 -2.25 9.20 -3.71
CA VAL A 42 -3.52 8.79 -3.09
C VAL A 42 -4.16 7.75 -4.01
N GLY A 43 -4.72 6.69 -3.42
CA GLY A 43 -5.32 5.59 -4.18
C GLY A 43 -4.29 4.64 -4.81
N GLN A 44 -3.00 4.79 -4.50
CA GLN A 44 -1.94 3.95 -5.05
C GLN A 44 -1.80 2.67 -4.22
N GLY A 45 -1.41 1.56 -4.85
CA GLY A 45 -1.16 0.29 -4.15
C GLY A 45 -2.36 -0.23 -3.37
N PHE A 46 -3.52 -0.36 -4.05
CA PHE A 46 -4.79 -0.81 -3.47
C PHE A 46 -5.33 0.16 -2.43
N MET A 47 -5.62 1.41 -2.84
CA MET A 47 -6.26 2.41 -1.96
C MET A 47 -5.45 2.83 -0.74
N SER A 48 -4.13 2.83 -0.88
CA SER A 48 -3.28 3.40 0.16
C SER A 48 -3.03 4.88 -0.09
N VAL A 49 -2.72 5.60 0.99
CA VAL A 49 -2.06 6.90 0.89
C VAL A 49 -0.56 6.66 1.02
N LEU A 50 0.20 7.24 0.11
CA LEU A 50 1.64 7.29 0.16
C LEU A 50 2.07 8.70 0.54
N GLY A 51 2.90 8.77 1.58
CA GLY A 51 3.56 9.99 1.99
C GLY A 51 5.08 9.87 1.88
N ARG A 52 5.73 10.99 1.61
CA ARG A 52 7.16 11.16 1.87
C ARG A 52 7.31 11.87 3.22
N LEU A 53 7.80 11.14 4.20
CA LEU A 53 8.08 11.60 5.53
C LEU A 53 9.49 12.19 5.58
N TYR A 54 9.61 13.41 6.11
CA TYR A 54 10.87 14.08 6.40
C TYR A 54 11.00 14.16 7.93
N PRO A 55 11.85 13.32 8.53
CA PRO A 55 11.94 13.19 9.98
C PRO A 55 12.47 14.42 10.70
N ASP A 56 13.31 15.22 10.02
CA ASP A 56 14.06 16.33 10.63
C ASP A 56 14.82 15.90 11.90
N TRP A 57 15.62 14.83 11.83
CA TRP A 57 16.19 14.17 13.02
C TRP A 57 16.90 15.13 13.99
N VAL A 58 16.57 15.05 15.29
CA VAL A 58 17.18 15.88 16.37
C VAL A 58 18.68 15.60 16.53
N ASN A 59 19.07 14.33 16.40
CA ASN A 59 20.46 13.90 16.41
C ASN A 59 20.79 13.34 15.01
N PRO A 60 21.26 14.17 14.06
CA PRO A 60 21.63 13.69 12.74
C PRO A 60 22.74 12.63 12.81
N ASP A 61 22.50 11.49 12.19
CA ASP A 61 23.45 10.39 12.02
C ASP A 61 23.51 10.08 10.51
N PRO A 62 24.71 9.94 9.90
CA PRO A 62 24.84 9.55 8.49
C PRO A 62 24.10 8.25 8.10
N LEU A 63 23.79 7.37 9.06
CA LEU A 63 23.04 6.14 8.84
C LEU A 63 21.52 6.36 8.79
N LEU A 64 21.03 7.51 9.26
CA LEU A 64 19.60 7.85 9.27
C LEU A 64 19.18 8.45 7.92
N PRO A 65 18.04 8.03 7.35
CA PRO A 65 17.58 8.54 6.07
C PRO A 65 17.05 9.98 6.19
N CYS A 66 17.37 10.84 5.22
CA CYS A 66 16.81 12.20 5.16
C CYS A 66 15.29 12.20 4.91
N SER A 67 14.80 11.18 4.20
CA SER A 67 13.38 10.99 3.90
C SER A 67 13.03 9.51 3.84
N ILE A 68 11.78 9.21 4.19
CA ILE A 68 11.23 7.86 4.26
C ILE A 68 9.91 7.86 3.47
N ILE A 69 9.70 6.84 2.64
CA ILE A 69 8.37 6.62 2.05
C ILE A 69 7.54 5.84 3.06
N ILE A 70 6.34 6.32 3.33
CA ILE A 70 5.34 5.64 4.15
C ILE A 70 4.11 5.37 3.30
N LYS A 71 3.67 4.11 3.30
CA LYS A 71 2.41 3.67 2.72
C LYS A 71 1.49 3.27 3.87
N ILE A 72 0.30 3.87 3.92
CA ILE A 72 -0.74 3.52 4.88
C ILE A 72 -1.94 2.96 4.10
N SER A 73 -2.34 1.73 4.42
CA SER A 73 -3.63 1.19 3.99
C SER A 73 -4.71 1.95 4.73
N ALA A 74 -5.29 2.98 4.11
CA ALA A 74 -6.35 3.74 4.74
C ALA A 74 -7.69 3.16 4.29
N ILE A 75 -8.20 2.29 5.13
CA ILE A 75 -9.58 1.83 5.09
C ILE A 75 -10.40 2.86 5.86
N ASN A 76 -10.46 4.09 5.35
CA ASN A 76 -11.28 5.14 5.92
C ASN A 76 -12.21 5.75 4.86
N ASP A 77 -13.27 6.41 5.33
CA ASP A 77 -14.27 7.01 4.46
C ASP A 77 -13.65 8.07 3.53
N GLN A 78 -12.62 8.80 3.99
CA GLN A 78 -11.94 9.82 3.18
C GLN A 78 -11.28 9.26 1.92
N ILE A 79 -10.60 8.11 1.99
CA ILE A 79 -10.09 7.47 0.77
C ILE A 79 -11.24 6.96 -0.06
N THR A 80 -12.22 6.28 0.54
CA THR A 80 -13.39 5.72 -0.16
C THR A 80 -14.08 6.78 -1.03
N ASP A 81 -14.27 7.98 -0.48
CA ASP A 81 -14.82 9.15 -1.17
C ASP A 81 -13.86 9.67 -2.26
N TYR A 82 -12.57 9.81 -1.95
CA TYR A 82 -11.57 10.32 -2.90
C TYR A 82 -11.47 9.45 -4.17
N VAL A 83 -11.47 8.13 -4.02
CA VAL A 83 -11.47 7.20 -5.17
C VAL A 83 -12.86 7.04 -5.79
N GLY A 84 -13.93 7.58 -5.20
CA GLY A 84 -15.30 7.49 -5.70
C GLY A 84 -15.86 6.07 -5.67
N LEU A 85 -15.42 5.26 -4.71
CA LEU A 85 -15.91 3.89 -4.58
C LEU A 85 -17.40 3.80 -4.29
N ASP A 86 -17.97 4.85 -3.70
CA ASP A 86 -19.38 4.88 -3.38
C ASP A 86 -20.28 4.71 -4.63
N GLU A 87 -19.80 5.13 -5.80
CA GLU A 87 -20.44 4.91 -7.11
C GLU A 87 -20.28 3.47 -7.64
N CYS A 88 -19.30 2.72 -7.13
CA CYS A 88 -19.00 1.35 -7.56
C CYS A 88 -19.81 0.29 -6.80
N TYR A 89 -20.44 0.67 -5.68
CA TYR A 89 -21.23 -0.24 -4.85
C TYR A 89 -22.65 -0.44 -5.40
N PRO A 90 -23.31 -1.56 -5.05
CA PRO A 90 -24.73 -1.75 -5.28
C PRO A 90 -25.56 -0.61 -4.65
N GLN A 91 -26.72 -0.33 -5.22
CA GLN A 91 -27.62 0.73 -4.73
C GLN A 91 -28.45 0.28 -3.52
N ASN A 92 -28.60 -1.03 -3.31
CA ASN A 92 -29.25 -1.58 -2.12
C ASN A 92 -28.30 -1.47 -0.91
N ASP A 93 -28.79 -0.91 0.20
CA ASP A 93 -28.02 -0.73 1.43
C ASP A 93 -27.43 -2.03 2.00
N SER A 94 -28.17 -3.15 1.96
CA SER A 94 -27.66 -4.42 2.50
C SER A 94 -26.53 -4.99 1.65
N GLU A 95 -26.68 -4.92 0.32
CA GLU A 95 -25.65 -5.34 -0.63
C GLU A 95 -24.45 -4.39 -0.61
N LYS A 96 -24.67 -3.08 -0.47
CA LYS A 96 -23.62 -2.07 -0.29
C LYS A 96 -22.80 -2.34 0.95
N LYS A 97 -23.44 -2.66 2.07
CA LYS A 97 -22.75 -3.03 3.32
C LYS A 97 -21.91 -4.30 3.14
N ALA A 98 -22.50 -5.38 2.62
CA ALA A 98 -21.79 -6.63 2.38
C ALA A 98 -20.61 -6.46 1.39
N ALA A 99 -20.79 -5.64 0.35
CA ALA A 99 -19.75 -5.30 -0.61
C ALA A 99 -18.61 -4.48 0.02
N LYS A 100 -18.93 -3.50 0.88
CA LYS A 100 -17.94 -2.74 1.66
C LYS A 100 -17.13 -3.68 2.55
N GLU A 101 -17.78 -4.53 3.34
CA GLU A 101 -17.11 -5.48 4.23
C GLU A 101 -16.20 -6.46 3.47
N ALA A 102 -16.68 -7.06 2.37
CA ALA A 102 -15.89 -7.97 1.54
C ALA A 102 -14.67 -7.26 0.92
N PHE A 103 -14.83 -6.01 0.52
CA PHE A 103 -13.75 -5.23 -0.07
C PHE A 103 -12.70 -4.80 0.96
N VAL A 104 -13.12 -4.41 2.17
CA VAL A 104 -12.23 -4.18 3.31
C VAL A 104 -11.35 -5.40 3.58
N LYS A 105 -11.96 -6.60 3.66
CA LYS A 105 -11.23 -7.86 3.84
C LYS A 105 -10.22 -8.13 2.73
N LEU A 106 -10.58 -7.81 1.48
CA LEU A 106 -9.65 -7.90 0.36
C LEU A 106 -8.47 -6.93 0.51
N LEU A 107 -8.71 -5.67 0.87
CA LEU A 107 -7.64 -4.68 1.05
C LEU A 107 -6.67 -5.08 2.16
N LEU A 108 -7.19 -5.54 3.30
CA LEU A 108 -6.38 -6.06 4.42
C LEU A 108 -5.48 -7.21 3.94
N LYS A 109 -6.06 -8.15 3.20
CA LYS A 109 -5.34 -9.29 2.66
C LYS A 109 -4.24 -8.89 1.68
N LEU A 110 -4.53 -7.98 0.74
CA LEU A 110 -3.56 -7.49 -0.25
C LEU A 110 -2.40 -6.73 0.43
N HIS A 111 -2.71 -5.88 1.41
CA HIS A 111 -1.70 -5.20 2.21
C HIS A 111 -0.81 -6.20 2.96
N ASN A 112 -1.40 -7.18 3.64
CA ASN A 112 -0.64 -8.18 4.38
C ASN A 112 0.21 -9.04 3.45
N SER A 113 -0.29 -9.42 2.28
CA SER A 113 0.51 -10.09 1.24
C SER A 113 1.75 -9.28 0.84
N GLU A 114 1.61 -7.96 0.70
CA GLU A 114 2.75 -7.08 0.42
C GLU A 114 3.74 -6.99 1.59
N VAL A 115 3.24 -6.89 2.82
CA VAL A 115 4.08 -6.96 4.04
C VAL A 115 4.89 -8.25 4.06
N TYR A 116 4.26 -9.39 3.80
CA TYR A 116 4.93 -10.69 3.76
C TYR A 116 5.98 -10.75 2.65
N PHE A 117 5.67 -10.24 1.45
CA PHE A 117 6.64 -10.14 0.37
C PHE A 117 7.90 -9.42 0.84
N TYR A 118 7.77 -8.24 1.45
CA TYR A 118 8.95 -7.50 1.92
C TYR A 118 9.68 -8.17 3.09
N LYS A 119 8.97 -8.85 4.00
CA LYS A 119 9.62 -9.66 5.05
C LYS A 119 10.46 -10.78 4.44
N TYR A 120 9.96 -11.43 3.38
CA TYR A 120 10.65 -12.53 2.70
C TYR A 120 11.77 -12.07 1.78
N ALA A 121 11.56 -10.97 1.06
CA ALA A 121 12.54 -10.41 0.13
C ALA A 121 13.88 -10.11 0.80
N LYS A 122 13.88 -9.80 2.11
CA LYS A 122 15.11 -9.62 2.92
C LYS A 122 16.05 -10.84 2.93
N LYS A 123 15.54 -12.04 2.66
CA LYS A 123 16.36 -13.27 2.59
C LYS A 123 17.09 -13.42 1.25
N TYR A 124 16.68 -12.67 0.23
CA TYR A 124 17.24 -12.75 -1.13
C TYR A 124 17.82 -11.39 -1.53
N SER A 125 18.59 -11.39 -2.62
CA SER A 125 19.22 -10.17 -3.15
C SER A 125 18.33 -9.45 -4.16
N PHE A 126 17.01 -9.48 -3.99
CA PHE A 126 16.11 -8.82 -4.93
C PHE A 126 16.34 -7.30 -4.94
N CYS A 127 16.21 -6.72 -6.12
CA CYS A 127 16.21 -5.28 -6.32
C CYS A 127 14.88 -4.66 -5.83
N VAL A 128 14.71 -4.60 -4.51
CA VAL A 128 13.56 -3.97 -3.85
C VAL A 128 14.02 -2.88 -2.88
N PRO A 129 13.22 -1.83 -2.63
CA PRO A 129 13.57 -0.81 -1.65
C PRO A 129 13.80 -1.42 -0.25
N LYS A 130 14.81 -0.91 0.45
CA LYS A 130 15.04 -1.30 1.85
C LYS A 130 13.83 -0.92 2.68
N THR A 131 13.30 -1.85 3.47
CA THR A 131 12.18 -1.58 4.38
C THR A 131 12.68 -1.26 5.78
N TYR A 132 12.09 -0.23 6.38
CA TYR A 132 12.30 0.10 7.78
C TYR A 132 11.32 -0.74 8.60
N PHE A 133 10.15 -0.23 8.98
CA PHE A 133 9.15 -1.03 9.69
C PHE A 133 8.01 -1.50 8.78
N LEU A 134 7.42 -2.64 9.16
CA LEU A 134 6.33 -3.30 8.45
C LEU A 134 5.24 -3.71 9.45
N CYS A 135 4.04 -3.13 9.28
CA CYS A 135 2.90 -3.36 10.14
C CYS A 135 1.78 -4.03 9.33
N GLU A 136 1.43 -5.25 9.74
CA GLU A 136 0.25 -5.96 9.25
C GLU A 136 -1.02 -5.26 9.73
N ALA A 137 -2.03 -5.24 8.88
CA ALA A 137 -3.36 -4.76 9.19
C ALA A 137 -4.23 -5.92 9.67
N ASP A 138 -5.21 -5.64 10.53
CA ASP A 138 -6.21 -6.62 10.96
C ASP A 138 -7.63 -6.05 10.90
N GLU A 139 -8.61 -6.92 11.09
CA GLU A 139 -10.04 -6.55 11.12
C GLU A 139 -10.42 -5.78 12.39
N ASP A 140 -9.57 -5.80 13.43
CA ASP A 140 -9.77 -5.11 14.71
C ASP A 140 -9.40 -3.61 14.65
N GLY A 141 -8.97 -3.14 13.48
CA GLY A 141 -8.67 -1.73 13.22
C GLY A 141 -7.21 -1.36 13.37
N LYS A 142 -6.29 -2.33 13.51
CA LYS A 142 -4.86 -2.06 13.42
C LYS A 142 -4.52 -1.60 11.99
N PRO A 143 -3.91 -0.41 11.83
CA PRO A 143 -3.62 0.11 10.51
C PRO A 143 -2.49 -0.68 9.84
N GLY A 144 -2.66 -0.93 8.54
CA GLY A 144 -1.61 -1.46 7.70
C GLY A 144 -0.61 -0.38 7.31
N ILE A 145 0.67 -0.57 7.65
CA ILE A 145 1.70 0.44 7.36
C ILE A 145 2.96 -0.24 6.82
N ILE A 146 3.54 0.32 5.77
CA ILE A 146 4.84 -0.09 5.22
C ILE A 146 5.70 1.17 5.14
N THR A 147 6.89 1.15 5.74
CA THR A 147 7.90 2.18 5.50
C THR A 147 9.11 1.63 4.78
N MET A 148 9.59 2.41 3.82
CA MET A 148 10.66 2.01 2.93
C MET A 148 11.56 3.19 2.58
N GLN A 149 12.75 2.84 2.10
CA GLN A 149 13.74 3.76 1.59
C GLN A 149 13.12 4.65 0.51
N ASP A 150 13.34 5.95 0.67
CA ASP A 150 13.09 6.90 -0.40
C ASP A 150 14.20 6.79 -1.43
N MET A 151 13.85 6.24 -2.60
CA MET A 151 14.78 6.07 -3.70
C MET A 151 15.20 7.41 -4.33
N LYS A 152 14.53 8.53 -3.98
CA LYS A 152 14.70 9.88 -4.54
C LYS A 152 14.54 9.90 -6.07
N GLU A 153 14.15 11.05 -6.62
CA GLU A 153 13.97 11.23 -8.08
C GLU A 153 13.06 10.19 -8.77
N SER A 154 12.24 9.45 -8.02
CA SER A 154 11.31 8.48 -8.55
C SER A 154 10.03 9.18 -9.00
N ALA A 155 9.59 8.88 -10.21
CA ALA A 155 8.30 9.30 -10.74
C ALA A 155 7.38 8.09 -10.88
N ILE A 156 6.11 8.25 -10.52
CA ILE A 156 5.09 7.25 -10.90
C ILE A 156 4.87 7.42 -12.40
N ILE A 157 5.43 6.51 -13.20
CA ILE A 157 5.20 6.45 -14.64
C ILE A 157 4.12 5.40 -14.87
N PRO A 158 2.91 5.78 -15.31
CA PRO A 158 1.95 4.79 -15.76
C PRO A 158 2.56 3.97 -16.88
N ILE A 159 2.46 2.65 -16.82
CA ILE A 159 3.00 1.72 -17.84
C ILE A 159 2.56 2.05 -19.28
N HIS A 160 1.42 2.71 -19.46
CA HIS A 160 0.93 3.15 -20.78
C HIS A 160 1.60 4.45 -21.29
N LYS A 161 2.39 5.15 -20.47
CA LYS A 161 3.17 6.31 -20.88
C LYS A 161 4.55 5.86 -21.31
N ASN A 162 4.83 5.96 -22.62
CA ASN A 162 6.12 5.82 -23.33
C ASN A 162 7.33 5.35 -22.48
N MET A 163 7.28 4.12 -21.96
CA MET A 163 8.46 3.47 -21.42
C MET A 163 9.27 2.93 -22.60
N THR A 164 10.60 3.02 -22.52
CA THR A 164 11.46 2.35 -23.50
C THR A 164 11.39 0.83 -23.30
N LEU A 165 11.65 0.08 -24.37
CA LEU A 165 11.73 -1.39 -24.27
C LEU A 165 12.72 -1.84 -23.19
N GLU A 166 13.81 -1.10 -23.03
CA GLU A 166 14.84 -1.37 -22.02
C GLU A 166 14.32 -1.19 -20.59
N GLN A 167 13.53 -0.15 -20.33
CA GLN A 167 12.90 0.05 -19.02
C GLN A 167 11.90 -1.06 -18.69
N VAL A 168 11.14 -1.52 -19.68
CA VAL A 168 10.21 -2.65 -19.48
C VAL A 168 10.98 -3.95 -19.21
N ARG A 169 12.09 -4.20 -19.92
CA ARG A 169 12.95 -5.38 -19.70
C ARG A 169 13.48 -5.46 -18.28
N GLN A 170 13.96 -4.35 -17.72
CA GLN A 170 14.45 -4.32 -16.33
C GLN A 170 13.39 -4.81 -15.32
N VAL A 171 12.13 -4.42 -15.52
CA VAL A 171 11.01 -4.89 -14.68
C VAL A 171 10.76 -6.39 -14.90
N LEU A 172 10.77 -6.85 -16.15
CA LEU A 172 10.57 -8.27 -16.48
C LEU A 172 11.69 -9.16 -15.91
N ASP A 173 12.95 -8.71 -15.98
CA ASP A 173 14.10 -9.45 -15.43
C ASP A 173 14.01 -9.57 -13.91
N ALA A 174 13.65 -8.48 -13.21
CA ALA A 174 13.43 -8.51 -11.76
C ALA A 174 12.27 -9.45 -11.37
N LEU A 175 11.18 -9.45 -12.16
CA LEU A 175 10.08 -10.40 -11.95
C LEU A 175 10.52 -11.85 -12.21
N ALA A 176 11.31 -12.10 -13.24
CA ALA A 176 11.81 -13.43 -13.56
C ALA A 176 12.71 -13.99 -12.43
N GLU A 177 13.50 -13.13 -11.79
CA GLU A 177 14.29 -13.50 -10.61
C GLU A 177 13.40 -13.93 -9.44
N ILE A 178 12.38 -13.12 -9.10
CA ILE A 178 11.40 -13.44 -8.06
C ILE A 178 10.68 -14.75 -8.37
N HIS A 179 10.25 -14.94 -9.63
CA HIS A 179 9.60 -16.18 -10.07
C HIS A 179 10.52 -17.39 -9.94
N THR A 180 11.78 -17.25 -10.31
CA THR A 180 12.78 -18.33 -10.17
C THR A 180 12.94 -18.77 -8.72
N VAL A 181 12.99 -17.81 -7.79
CA VAL A 181 13.03 -18.10 -6.35
C VAL A 181 11.74 -18.78 -5.89
N SER A 182 10.57 -18.28 -6.31
CA SER A 182 9.26 -18.83 -5.91
C SER A 182 9.04 -20.30 -6.34
N ILE A 183 9.73 -20.76 -7.38
CA ILE A 183 9.69 -22.15 -7.85
C ILE A 183 10.63 -23.05 -7.02
N LYS A 184 11.79 -22.50 -6.60
CA LYS A 184 12.82 -23.26 -5.90
C LYS A 184 12.60 -23.31 -4.39
N ASP A 185 11.93 -22.30 -3.85
CA ASP A 185 11.73 -22.15 -2.42
C ASP A 185 10.23 -22.11 -2.06
N ASP A 186 9.74 -23.27 -1.63
CA ASP A 186 8.34 -23.46 -1.22
C ASP A 186 7.95 -22.66 0.03
N SER A 187 8.91 -22.06 0.73
CA SER A 187 8.63 -21.27 1.92
C SER A 187 7.80 -20.00 1.60
N TRP A 188 7.73 -19.61 0.33
CA TRP A 188 6.83 -18.58 -0.21
C TRP A 188 5.35 -18.99 -0.20
N LYS A 189 5.07 -20.29 -0.26
CA LYS A 189 3.69 -20.83 -0.38
C LYS A 189 2.93 -20.81 0.95
N ILE A 190 3.58 -20.38 2.04
CA ILE A 190 3.06 -20.58 3.39
C ILE A 190 1.92 -19.60 3.74
N TYR A 191 1.69 -18.48 3.03
CA TYR A 191 0.69 -17.51 3.50
C TYR A 191 0.02 -16.59 2.47
N PRO A 192 -1.29 -16.33 2.62
CA PRO A 192 -2.34 -17.33 2.84
C PRO A 192 -2.50 -18.16 1.57
N LYS A 193 -2.94 -19.43 1.70
CA LYS A 193 -3.29 -20.35 0.60
C LYS A 193 -4.49 -19.85 -0.21
N THR A 194 -4.31 -18.73 -0.85
CA THR A 194 -5.24 -18.16 -1.80
C THR A 194 -4.37 -17.66 -2.91
N SER A 195 -4.42 -18.37 -4.02
CA SER A 195 -3.86 -17.86 -5.25
C SER A 195 -4.43 -16.46 -5.53
N LEU A 196 -3.72 -15.67 -6.33
CA LEU A 196 -4.30 -14.44 -6.87
C LEU A 196 -5.66 -14.75 -7.51
N LYS A 197 -5.78 -15.92 -8.16
CA LYS A 197 -7.05 -16.46 -8.66
C LYS A 197 -8.09 -16.61 -7.55
N ASP A 198 -7.83 -17.28 -6.43
CA ASP A 198 -8.81 -17.45 -5.34
C ASP A 198 -9.21 -16.11 -4.70
N THR A 199 -8.26 -15.16 -4.69
CA THR A 199 -8.48 -13.78 -4.25
C THR A 199 -9.33 -12.98 -5.25
N ILE A 200 -9.21 -13.29 -6.55
CA ILE A 200 -9.94 -12.66 -7.66
C ILE A 200 -11.32 -13.29 -7.90
N THR A 201 -11.43 -14.62 -7.83
CA THR A 201 -12.64 -15.40 -8.12
C THR A 201 -13.54 -15.54 -6.90
N GLY A 202 -12.97 -15.54 -5.69
CA GLY A 202 -13.72 -15.66 -4.44
C GLY A 202 -14.32 -17.04 -4.24
N GLU A 203 -13.60 -18.12 -4.54
CA GLU A 203 -14.09 -19.49 -4.38
C GLU A 203 -14.35 -19.91 -2.91
N ASN A 204 -13.94 -19.12 -1.91
CA ASN A 204 -14.29 -19.30 -0.49
C ASN A 204 -15.49 -18.41 -0.05
N ARG A 205 -16.54 -18.33 -0.87
CA ARG A 205 -17.75 -17.52 -0.57
C ARG A 205 -18.75 -18.30 0.28
N SER A 206 -19.35 -17.62 1.28
CA SER A 206 -20.71 -17.95 1.66
C SER A 206 -21.64 -17.60 0.48
N PRO A 207 -22.65 -18.43 0.17
CA PRO A 207 -23.53 -18.23 -0.98
C PRO A 207 -24.32 -16.91 -0.96
N GLU A 208 -24.27 -16.15 0.14
CA GLU A 208 -25.00 -14.89 0.33
C GLU A 208 -24.32 -13.67 -0.29
N VAL A 209 -23.03 -13.73 -0.70
CA VAL A 209 -22.32 -12.59 -1.31
C VAL A 209 -21.97 -12.88 -2.76
N SER A 210 -22.89 -12.57 -3.68
CA SER A 210 -22.67 -12.67 -5.14
C SER A 210 -21.70 -11.60 -5.68
N PHE A 211 -21.35 -10.61 -4.86
CA PHE A 211 -20.51 -9.48 -5.24
C PHE A 211 -19.03 -9.87 -5.42
N SER A 212 -18.49 -9.67 -6.63
CA SER A 212 -17.08 -9.92 -6.94
C SER A 212 -16.24 -8.66 -6.74
N PRO A 213 -15.06 -8.73 -6.09
CA PRO A 213 -14.10 -7.63 -6.15
C PRO A 213 -13.71 -7.22 -7.57
N TYR A 214 -13.87 -8.12 -8.56
CA TYR A 214 -13.71 -7.77 -9.97
C TYR A 214 -14.74 -6.75 -10.45
N PHE A 215 -15.98 -6.79 -9.94
CA PHE A 215 -16.98 -5.77 -10.22
C PHE A 215 -16.52 -4.40 -9.69
N MET A 216 -15.91 -4.36 -8.51
CA MET A 216 -15.28 -3.13 -7.98
C MET A 216 -14.08 -2.69 -8.82
N ILE A 217 -13.18 -3.60 -9.18
CA ILE A 217 -11.99 -3.27 -9.98
C ILE A 217 -12.39 -2.77 -11.37
N GLU A 218 -13.36 -3.41 -12.04
CA GLU A 218 -13.88 -2.98 -13.33
C GLU A 218 -14.66 -1.67 -13.24
N ASN A 219 -15.51 -1.49 -12.22
CA ASN A 219 -16.17 -0.21 -11.98
C ASN A 219 -15.17 0.89 -11.67
N PHE A 220 -14.11 0.58 -10.93
CA PHE A 220 -13.03 1.50 -10.63
C PHE A 220 -12.23 1.87 -11.90
N LYS A 221 -11.90 0.89 -12.76
CA LYS A 221 -11.32 1.16 -14.09
C LYS A 221 -12.23 2.04 -14.95
N ASN A 222 -13.54 1.77 -14.94
CA ASN A 222 -14.52 2.56 -15.68
C ASN A 222 -14.62 3.99 -15.14
N LEU A 223 -14.62 4.15 -13.82
CA LEU A 223 -14.62 5.45 -13.14
C LEU A 223 -13.37 6.26 -13.47
N LEU A 224 -12.18 5.65 -13.36
CA LEU A 224 -10.92 6.27 -13.75
C LEU A 224 -10.92 6.67 -15.23
N SER A 225 -11.43 5.81 -16.11
CA SER A 225 -11.53 6.08 -17.54
C SER A 225 -12.47 7.27 -17.84
N ARG A 226 -13.60 7.37 -17.15
CA ARG A 226 -14.53 8.52 -17.24
C ARG A 226 -13.87 9.81 -16.75
N LYS A 227 -13.23 9.79 -15.58
CA LYS A 227 -12.53 10.97 -15.02
C LYS A 227 -11.39 11.44 -15.92
N LEU A 228 -10.62 10.51 -16.50
CA LEU A 228 -9.55 10.82 -17.46
C LEU A 228 -10.08 11.37 -18.79
N THR A 229 -11.25 10.92 -19.25
CA THR A 229 -11.89 11.44 -20.47
C THR A 229 -12.40 12.86 -20.25
N LEU A 230 -13.03 13.12 -19.10
CA LEU A 230 -13.50 14.46 -18.73
C LEU A 230 -12.35 15.47 -18.58
N ALA A 231 -11.23 15.06 -17.97
CA ALA A 231 -10.05 15.91 -17.82
C ALA A 231 -9.35 16.26 -19.15
N LYS A 232 -9.62 15.53 -20.23
CA LYS A 232 -9.12 15.84 -21.58
C LYS A 232 -10.04 16.75 -22.38
N SER A 233 -11.30 16.92 -21.94
CA SER A 233 -12.29 17.78 -22.59
C SER A 233 -12.33 19.21 -22.05
N THR A 234 -11.57 19.49 -20.98
CA THR A 234 -11.33 20.81 -20.39
C THR A 234 -9.93 21.29 -20.73
#